data_AF-A0A954IXT9-F1
#
_entry.id   AF-A0A954IXT9-F1
#
_cell.length_a   1.000
_cell.length_b   1.000
_cell.length_c   1.000
_cell.angle_alpha   90.00
_cell.angle_beta   90.00
_cell.angle_gamma   90.00
#
_symmetry.space_group_name_H-M   'P 1'
#
loop_
_entity.id
_entity.type
_entity.pdbx_description
1 polymer ?
#
loop_
_entity_poly.entity_id
_entity_poly.type
_entity_poly.pdbx_seq_one_letter_code
_entity_poly.pdbx_strand_id
1 'polypeptide(L)'
;MRSRSLSALLLTLTALSCQRPDLSGVLLDHEDMLNDRYGAVCECPTAAGFASLADCDDAFVSIGEEHTDCMADALAGHETEGQEYLECANSSLMNYIQCLDANDNCEESKYQSCTDTYESAISTCSSLPADVKVAFDACIPY
;
A
#
# COMPACT_ATOMS: atom_id res chain seq x y z
N MET A 1 -69.69 18.50 -3.82
CA MET A 1 -68.67 19.46 -3.35
C MET A 1 -67.47 18.68 -2.83
N ARG A 2 -66.29 18.98 -3.38
CA ARG A 2 -64.91 18.86 -2.83
C ARG A 2 -64.43 17.44 -2.39
N SER A 3 -63.51 16.77 -3.11
CA SER A 3 -62.04 17.00 -3.14
C SER A 3 -61.43 16.68 -1.75
N ARG A 4 -60.41 15.85 -1.53
CA ARG A 4 -59.15 15.61 -2.27
C ARG A 4 -58.49 14.31 -1.81
N SER A 5 -57.79 13.68 -2.75
CA SER A 5 -56.71 12.71 -2.56
C SER A 5 -55.66 13.19 -1.56
N LEU A 6 -55.12 12.28 -0.74
CA LEU A 6 -53.84 12.45 -0.07
C LEU A 6 -52.94 11.27 -0.43
N SER A 7 -52.36 11.40 -1.63
CA SER A 7 -51.14 10.71 -2.03
C SER A 7 -49.95 11.23 -1.22
N ALA A 8 -48.98 10.33 -1.08
CA ALA A 8 -47.56 10.61 -0.94
C ALA A 8 -47.13 11.42 0.29
N LEU A 9 -46.62 10.70 1.30
CA LEU A 9 -45.57 11.27 2.14
C LEU A 9 -44.40 10.29 2.26
N LEU A 10 -43.26 10.84 1.83
CA LEU A 10 -41.92 10.61 2.35
C LEU A 10 -41.20 9.36 1.85
N LEU A 11 -40.75 9.47 0.60
CA LEU A 11 -39.41 8.99 0.23
C LEU A 11 -38.39 9.65 1.17
N THR A 12 -38.06 9.01 2.28
CA THR A 12 -36.76 9.17 2.93
C THR A 12 -35.76 8.36 2.11
N LEU A 13 -35.35 8.92 0.97
CA LEU A 13 -34.07 8.57 0.36
C LEU A 13 -33.00 9.01 1.35
N THR A 14 -32.55 8.06 2.17
CA THR A 14 -31.25 8.10 2.82
C THR A 14 -30.21 8.39 1.75
N ALA A 15 -29.80 9.65 1.64
CA ALA A 15 -28.51 9.99 1.08
C ALA A 15 -27.46 9.39 2.02
N LEU A 16 -27.20 8.08 1.88
CA LEU A 16 -25.87 7.56 2.13
C LEU A 16 -25.00 8.30 1.12
N SER A 17 -24.44 9.42 1.55
CA SER A 17 -23.37 10.08 0.84
C SER A 17 -22.34 9.00 0.56
N CYS A 18 -22.17 8.68 -0.72
CA CYS A 18 -21.04 7.91 -1.24
C CYS A 18 -19.77 8.74 -1.03
N GLN A 19 -19.40 8.94 0.23
CA GLN A 19 -18.17 9.61 0.59
C GLN A 19 -17.08 8.59 0.31
N ARG A 20 -16.35 8.82 -0.78
CA ARG A 20 -15.13 8.07 -1.07
C ARG A 20 -14.22 8.14 0.15
N PRO A 21 -13.53 7.04 0.50
CA PRO A 21 -12.61 7.08 1.61
C PRO A 21 -11.51 8.11 1.37
N ASP A 22 -11.08 8.74 2.46
CA ASP A 22 -9.91 9.60 2.47
C ASP A 22 -8.67 8.73 2.63
N LEU A 23 -7.81 8.72 1.60
CA LEU A 23 -6.62 7.89 1.57
C LEU A 23 -5.40 8.51 2.26
N SER A 24 -5.46 9.78 2.66
CA SER A 24 -4.28 10.51 3.15
C SER A 24 -3.57 9.79 4.31
N GLY A 25 -4.33 9.30 5.29
CA GLY A 25 -3.75 8.57 6.43
C GLY A 25 -3.09 7.25 6.03
N VAL A 26 -3.78 6.42 5.24
CA VAL A 26 -3.26 5.10 4.85
C VAL A 26 -2.10 5.21 3.86
N LEU A 27 -2.04 6.28 3.06
CA LEU A 27 -0.91 6.58 2.18
C LEU A 27 0.33 7.01 2.97
N LEU A 28 0.17 7.82 4.02
CA LEU A 28 1.27 8.16 4.93
C LEU A 28 1.79 6.90 5.64
N ASP A 29 0.89 6.04 6.12
CA ASP A 29 1.29 4.74 6.70
C ASP A 29 2.02 3.87 5.66
N HIS A 30 1.61 3.90 4.39
CA HIS A 30 2.26 3.15 3.31
C HIS A 30 3.65 3.70 2.98
N GLU A 31 3.81 5.01 2.93
CA GLU A 31 5.11 5.70 2.80
C GLU A 31 6.08 5.25 3.90
N ASP A 32 5.64 5.30 5.16
CA ASP A 32 6.44 4.87 6.31
C ASP A 32 6.83 3.39 6.17
N MET A 33 5.88 2.50 5.83
CA MET A 33 6.16 1.07 5.65
C MET A 33 7.15 0.77 4.51
N LEU A 34 7.12 1.54 3.43
CA LEU A 34 8.06 1.37 2.33
C LEU A 34 9.47 1.84 2.72
N ASN A 35 9.60 2.96 3.42
CA ASN A 35 10.88 3.44 3.94
C ASN A 35 11.46 2.46 4.98
N ASP A 36 10.64 1.95 5.90
CA ASP A 36 11.05 0.95 6.89
C ASP A 36 11.51 -0.35 6.22
N ARG A 37 10.80 -0.79 5.17
CA ARG A 37 11.22 -1.94 4.36
C ARG A 37 12.61 -1.74 3.77
N TYR A 38 12.91 -0.57 3.21
CA TYR A 38 14.23 -0.30 2.64
C TYR A 38 15.34 -0.41 3.69
N GLY A 39 15.10 0.12 4.89
CA GLY A 39 15.99 -0.06 6.03
C GLY A 39 16.20 -1.54 6.37
N ALA A 40 15.11 -2.30 6.56
CA ALA A 40 15.16 -3.71 6.94
C ALA A 40 15.86 -4.59 5.89
N VAL A 41 15.65 -4.33 4.60
CA VAL A 41 16.36 -5.03 3.51
C VAL A 41 17.87 -4.80 3.60
N CYS A 42 18.28 -3.56 3.89
CA CYS A 42 19.69 -3.18 3.95
C CYS A 42 20.41 -3.60 5.23
N GLU A 43 19.72 -4.08 6.28
CA GLU A 43 20.39 -4.69 7.45
C GLU A 43 21.22 -5.93 7.06
N CYS A 44 20.80 -6.64 6.02
CA CYS A 44 21.47 -7.82 5.49
C CYS A 44 21.82 -7.66 4.01
N PRO A 45 22.72 -6.72 3.65
CA PRO A 45 22.89 -6.26 2.27
C PRO A 45 23.34 -7.37 1.34
N THR A 46 24.23 -8.26 1.80
CA THR A 46 24.69 -9.41 0.99
C THR A 46 23.58 -10.43 0.72
N ALA A 47 22.68 -10.67 1.66
CA ALA A 47 21.52 -11.54 1.43
C ALA A 47 20.51 -10.89 0.45
N ALA A 48 20.41 -9.56 0.49
CA ALA A 48 19.66 -8.76 -0.48
C ALA A 48 20.36 -8.62 -1.86
N GLY A 49 21.56 -9.18 -2.04
CA GLY A 49 22.30 -9.17 -3.30
C GLY A 49 23.23 -7.96 -3.51
N PHE A 50 23.37 -7.10 -2.51
CA PHE A 50 24.29 -5.95 -2.54
C PHE A 50 25.68 -6.33 -2.02
N ALA A 51 26.72 -5.67 -2.53
CA ALA A 51 28.09 -5.93 -2.09
C ALA A 51 28.41 -5.31 -0.72
N SER A 52 27.69 -4.26 -0.33
CA SER A 52 27.84 -3.58 0.95
C SER A 52 26.56 -2.87 1.38
N LEU A 53 26.51 -2.42 2.64
CA LEU A 53 25.43 -1.56 3.13
C LEU A 53 25.33 -0.26 2.31
N ALA A 54 26.46 0.37 1.98
CA ALA A 54 26.46 1.59 1.18
C ALA A 54 25.87 1.39 -0.21
N ASP A 55 26.18 0.26 -0.88
CA ASP A 55 25.59 -0.06 -2.18
C ASP A 55 24.08 -0.32 -2.08
N CYS A 56 23.60 -0.79 -0.92
CA CYS A 56 22.18 -0.99 -0.64
C CYS A 56 21.47 0.34 -0.38
N ASP A 57 22.03 1.17 0.51
CA ASP A 57 21.49 2.50 0.83
C ASP A 57 21.43 3.40 -0.41
N ASP A 58 22.44 3.34 -1.29
CA ASP A 58 22.47 4.11 -2.55
C ASP A 58 21.45 3.60 -3.58
N ALA A 59 20.97 2.36 -3.46
CA ALA A 59 19.96 1.83 -4.36
C ALA A 59 18.56 2.34 -4.01
N PHE A 60 18.25 2.50 -2.72
CA PHE A 60 16.91 2.91 -2.29
C PHE A 60 16.81 4.42 -2.09
N VAL A 61 15.90 5.06 -2.84
CA VAL A 61 15.53 6.46 -2.63
C VAL A 61 14.43 6.53 -1.58
N SER A 62 14.62 7.37 -0.56
CA SER A 62 13.59 7.61 0.44
C SER A 62 12.32 8.16 -0.21
N ILE A 63 11.19 7.57 0.17
CA ILE A 63 9.86 7.99 -0.26
C ILE A 63 9.45 9.16 0.62
N GLY A 64 8.96 10.22 -0.02
CA GLY A 64 8.49 11.44 0.64
C GLY A 64 7.26 11.99 -0.06
N GLU A 65 6.82 13.18 0.36
CA GLU A 65 5.58 13.85 -0.08
C GLU A 65 5.32 13.76 -1.60
N GLU A 66 6.31 14.01 -2.45
CA GLU A 66 6.15 13.94 -3.92
C GLU A 66 5.68 12.56 -4.43
N HIS A 67 6.23 11.49 -3.84
CA HIS A 67 5.87 10.13 -4.23
C HIS A 67 4.50 9.74 -3.65
N THR A 68 4.19 10.23 -2.44
CA THR A 68 2.90 10.02 -1.78
C THR A 68 1.76 10.74 -2.52
N ASP A 69 2.01 11.96 -2.98
CA ASP A 69 1.10 12.70 -3.87
C ASP A 69 0.92 11.97 -5.21
N CYS A 70 1.99 11.44 -5.80
CA CYS A 70 1.90 10.61 -7.01
C CYS A 70 1.01 9.38 -6.79
N MET A 71 1.18 8.67 -5.67
CA MET A 71 0.36 7.52 -5.30
C MET A 71 -1.11 7.91 -5.11
N ALA A 72 -1.38 9.06 -4.47
CA ALA A 72 -2.73 9.59 -4.31
C ALA A 72 -3.39 9.90 -5.67
N ASP A 73 -2.66 10.54 -6.57
CA ASP A 73 -3.11 10.87 -7.93
C ASP A 73 -3.40 9.60 -8.74
N ALA A 74 -2.56 8.56 -8.62
CA ALA A 74 -2.77 7.28 -9.29
C ALA A 74 -4.06 6.58 -8.83
N LEU A 75 -4.45 6.73 -7.56
CA LEU A 75 -5.65 6.15 -6.97
C LEU A 75 -6.90 7.03 -7.10
N ALA A 76 -6.78 8.22 -7.70
CA ALA A 76 -7.91 9.14 -7.84
C ALA A 76 -9.05 8.49 -8.66
N GLY A 77 -10.25 8.46 -8.10
CA GLY A 77 -11.39 7.75 -8.72
C GLY A 77 -11.52 6.27 -8.35
N HIS A 78 -10.53 5.71 -7.65
CA HIS A 78 -10.45 4.32 -7.22
C HIS A 78 -10.18 4.23 -5.71
N GLU A 79 -10.75 5.14 -4.93
CA GLU A 79 -10.36 5.31 -3.53
C GLU A 79 -10.73 4.10 -2.66
N THR A 80 -11.86 3.44 -2.94
CA THR A 80 -12.25 2.22 -2.22
C THR A 80 -11.27 1.08 -2.50
N GLU A 81 -10.98 0.80 -3.77
CA GLU A 81 -10.03 -0.24 -4.18
C GLU A 81 -8.60 0.10 -3.71
N GLY A 82 -8.24 1.38 -3.74
CA GLY A 82 -7.00 1.93 -3.21
C GLY A 82 -6.84 1.65 -1.71
N GLN A 83 -7.88 1.93 -0.91
CA GLN A 83 -7.84 1.63 0.52
C GLN A 83 -7.66 0.13 0.77
N GLU A 84 -8.45 -0.73 0.13
CA GLU A 84 -8.36 -2.18 0.31
C GLU A 84 -6.96 -2.73 -0.10
N TYR A 85 -6.40 -2.21 -1.19
CA TYR A 85 -5.06 -2.56 -1.64
C TYR A 85 -4.00 -2.13 -0.62
N LEU A 86 -4.03 -0.87 -0.18
CA LEU A 86 -3.04 -0.30 0.74
C LEU A 86 -3.08 -0.99 2.11
N GLU A 87 -4.26 -1.28 2.65
CA GLU A 87 -4.40 -2.03 3.91
C GLU A 87 -3.75 -3.43 3.83
N CYS A 88 -3.98 -4.13 2.71
CA CYS A 88 -3.37 -5.43 2.48
C CYS A 88 -1.84 -5.32 2.26
N ALA A 89 -1.40 -4.33 1.48
CA ALA A 89 0.01 -4.09 1.20
C ALA A 89 0.78 -3.73 2.48
N ASN A 90 0.23 -2.84 3.33
CA ASN A 90 0.83 -2.44 4.60
C ASN A 90 0.95 -3.62 5.57
N SER A 91 -0.09 -4.45 5.68
CA SER A 91 -0.02 -5.68 6.48
C SER A 91 1.07 -6.64 5.96
N SER A 92 1.20 -6.78 4.64
CA SER A 92 2.24 -7.62 4.02
C SER A 92 3.65 -7.06 4.25
N LEU A 93 3.84 -5.74 4.10
CA LEU A 93 5.09 -5.04 4.37
C LEU A 93 5.52 -5.19 5.83
N MET A 94 4.59 -4.95 6.76
CA MET A 94 4.86 -5.11 8.20
C MET A 94 5.32 -6.53 8.54
N ASN A 95 4.67 -7.56 7.98
CA ASN A 95 5.09 -8.95 8.19
C ASN A 95 6.46 -9.24 7.57
N TYR A 96 6.76 -8.65 6.42
CA TYR A 96 8.06 -8.81 5.76
C TYR A 96 9.18 -8.17 6.59
N ILE A 97 9.00 -6.93 7.03
CA ILE A 97 9.93 -6.21 7.91
C ILE A 97 10.21 -7.04 9.16
N GLN A 98 9.17 -7.49 9.88
CA GLN A 98 9.34 -8.32 11.08
C GLN A 98 10.06 -9.65 10.80
N CYS A 99 9.88 -10.23 9.61
CA CYS A 99 10.57 -11.45 9.21
C CYS A 99 12.07 -11.20 8.98
N LEU A 100 12.41 -10.08 8.34
CA LEU A 100 13.78 -9.63 8.12
C LEU A 100 14.46 -9.26 9.44
N ASP A 101 13.81 -8.48 10.30
CA ASP A 101 14.32 -8.09 11.63
C ASP A 101 14.63 -9.33 12.48
N ALA A 102 13.85 -10.40 12.34
CA ALA A 102 14.11 -11.64 13.07
C ALA A 102 15.35 -12.40 12.53
N ASN A 103 15.93 -12.01 11.38
CA ASN A 103 17.08 -12.64 10.73
C ASN A 103 18.42 -12.05 11.21
N ASP A 104 18.66 -12.05 12.53
CA ASP A 104 19.85 -11.45 13.18
C ASP A 104 21.21 -11.86 12.59
N ASN A 105 21.29 -13.02 11.92
CA ASN A 105 22.53 -13.56 11.35
C ASN A 105 22.63 -13.41 9.83
N CYS A 106 21.69 -12.70 9.19
CA CYS A 106 21.62 -12.53 7.75
C CYS A 106 21.71 -13.84 6.96
N GLU A 107 20.98 -14.85 7.41
CA GLU A 107 20.91 -16.14 6.72
C GLU A 107 20.18 -15.97 5.38
N GLU A 108 20.86 -16.29 4.27
CA GLU A 108 20.33 -16.14 2.91
C GLU A 108 19.04 -16.94 2.70
N SER A 109 18.97 -18.16 3.24
CA SER A 109 17.76 -18.99 3.17
C SER A 109 16.57 -18.38 3.90
N LYS A 110 16.80 -17.70 5.04
CA LYS A 110 15.75 -17.01 5.79
C LYS A 110 15.31 -15.75 5.07
N TYR A 111 16.26 -14.97 4.54
CA TYR A 111 15.96 -13.79 3.71
C TYR A 111 15.09 -14.17 2.50
N GLN A 112 15.47 -15.22 1.77
CA GLN A 112 14.68 -15.73 0.63
C GLN A 112 13.29 -16.17 1.09
N SER A 113 13.17 -16.92 2.19
CA SER A 113 11.87 -17.34 2.71
C SER A 113 10.97 -16.16 3.11
N CYS A 114 11.53 -15.09 3.70
CA CYS A 114 10.80 -13.87 4.00
C CYS A 114 10.31 -13.19 2.71
N THR A 115 11.17 -13.11 1.70
CA THR A 115 10.88 -12.49 0.40
C THR A 115 9.81 -13.28 -0.36
N ASP A 116 9.92 -14.60 -0.46
CA ASP A 116 8.92 -15.48 -1.09
C ASP A 116 7.55 -15.34 -0.41
N THR A 117 7.54 -15.24 0.93
CA THR A 117 6.31 -15.06 1.70
C THR A 117 5.67 -13.70 1.41
N TYR A 118 6.47 -12.64 1.34
CA TYR A 118 6.01 -11.30 1.00
C TYR A 118 5.46 -11.21 -0.43
N GLU A 119 6.20 -11.73 -1.42
CA GLU A 119 5.77 -11.76 -2.82
C GLU A 119 4.47 -12.54 -3.00
N SER A 120 4.33 -13.67 -2.30
CA SER A 120 3.09 -14.44 -2.27
C SER A 120 1.96 -13.61 -1.65
N ALA A 121 2.18 -12.98 -0.48
CA ALA A 121 1.16 -12.17 0.20
C ALA A 121 0.69 -10.98 -0.65
N ILE A 122 1.61 -10.18 -1.20
CA ILE A 122 1.26 -9.00 -1.99
C ILE A 122 0.53 -9.38 -3.30
N SER A 123 0.82 -10.55 -3.88
CA SER A 123 0.11 -11.05 -5.06
C SER A 123 -1.36 -11.37 -4.81
N THR A 124 -1.76 -11.55 -3.54
CA THR A 124 -3.14 -11.82 -3.12
C THR A 124 -3.92 -10.57 -2.72
N CYS A 125 -3.26 -9.43 -2.57
CA CYS A 125 -3.95 -8.15 -2.34
C CYS A 125 -4.87 -7.83 -3.51
N SER A 126 -6.05 -7.26 -3.21
CA SER A 126 -7.06 -6.97 -4.24
C SER A 126 -6.41 -6.25 -5.42
N SER A 127 -6.67 -6.73 -6.63
CA SER A 127 -6.05 -6.13 -7.80
C SER A 127 -6.79 -4.85 -8.15
N LEU A 128 -6.15 -3.72 -7.84
CA LEU A 128 -6.41 -2.46 -8.54
C LEU A 128 -6.55 -2.74 -10.06
N PRO A 129 -7.38 -1.98 -10.78
CA PRO A 129 -7.38 -2.03 -12.24
C PRO A 129 -5.94 -1.97 -12.78
N ALA A 130 -5.62 -2.77 -13.80
CA ALA A 130 -4.23 -2.98 -14.19
C ALA A 130 -3.50 -1.69 -14.56
N ASP A 131 -4.19 -0.74 -15.17
CA ASP A 131 -3.69 0.61 -15.49
C ASP A 131 -3.44 1.45 -14.24
N VAL A 132 -4.35 1.40 -13.27
CA VAL A 132 -4.20 2.05 -11.95
C VAL A 132 -3.02 1.46 -11.19
N LYS A 133 -2.88 0.12 -11.17
CA LYS A 133 -1.76 -0.55 -10.52
C LYS A 133 -0.42 -0.14 -11.14
N VAL A 134 -0.34 -0.12 -12.47
CA VAL A 134 0.88 0.30 -13.16
C VAL A 134 1.23 1.76 -12.85
N ALA A 135 0.24 2.66 -12.81
CA ALA A 135 0.45 4.06 -12.44
C ALA A 135 0.92 4.19 -10.98
N PHE A 136 0.29 3.47 -10.06
CA PHE A 136 0.65 3.46 -8.65
C PHE A 136 2.07 2.91 -8.41
N ASP A 137 2.39 1.73 -8.98
CA ASP A 137 3.70 1.10 -8.83
C ASP A 137 4.83 1.97 -9.42
N ALA A 138 4.53 2.81 -10.43
CA ALA A 138 5.49 3.75 -11.01
C ALA A 138 5.84 4.94 -10.09
N CYS A 139 5.05 5.19 -9.04
CA CYS A 139 5.33 6.20 -8.02
C CYS A 139 6.31 5.71 -6.95
N ILE A 140 6.62 4.41 -6.90
CA ILE A 140 7.49 3.82 -5.88
C ILE A 140 8.91 3.72 -6.46
N PRO A 141 9.88 4.50 -5.97
CA PRO A 141 11.25 4.44 -6.46
C PRO A 141 11.96 3.19 -5.93
N TYR A 142 12.88 2.66 -6.72
CA TYR A 142 13.74 1.49 -6.41
C TYR A 142 15.16 1.73 -6.88
#